data_AF-A0A1E7IAJ4-F1
#
_entry.id   AF-A0A1E7IAJ4-F1
#
_cell.length_a   1.000
_cell.length_b   1.000
_cell.length_c   1.000
_cell.angle_alpha   90.00
_cell.angle_beta   90.00
_cell.angle_gamma   90.00
#
_symmetry.space_group_name_H-M   'P 1'
#
loop_
_entity.id
_entity.type
_entity.pdbx_description
1 polymer ?
#
loop_
_entity_poly.entity_id
_entity_poly.type
_entity_poly.pdbx_seq_one_letter_code
_entity_poly.pdbx_strand_id
1 'polypeptide(L)'
;DPAVVVLDQEGKFVISLLSGHLGGANELAYMIAGKIGATAVVTTATDCAGVPSIDMLAQKHGLVIGEIDRIKHVNSALLDGKMVGVYDPEGDMDLSDISDYFYRVENARELADLRCGVCIDWRVHDLPESVLKLYPKCLRLGVGCRRGVPAEEIYALIVAVLADHGVAGQSIGSMSSIDAKSDEVGMVEFAERMGLEIKFFSADELDKIEGTIPSGVVMKYMGVGSVCEAAAMKQAGTMDLIIPKNKSARVTMAVAKDLRIKGVLES
;
A
#
# COMPACT_ATOMS: atom_id res chain seq x y z
N ASP A 1 -10.72 -16.28 -2.89
CA ASP A 1 -10.50 -17.75 -2.91
C ASP A 1 -9.02 -18.07 -2.94
N PRO A 2 -8.59 -19.22 -2.41
CA PRO A 2 -7.20 -19.65 -2.50
C PRO A 2 -6.81 -19.97 -3.95
N ALA A 3 -5.51 -19.91 -4.27
CA ALA A 3 -5.00 -20.51 -5.49
C ALA A 3 -5.22 -22.02 -5.48
N VAL A 4 -5.78 -22.55 -6.57
CA VAL A 4 -5.90 -23.99 -6.79
C VAL A 4 -5.27 -24.34 -8.13
N VAL A 5 -4.32 -25.27 -8.08
CA VAL A 5 -3.68 -25.88 -9.25
C VAL A 5 -3.94 -27.37 -9.25
N VAL A 6 -4.22 -27.93 -10.42
CA VAL A 6 -4.45 -29.36 -10.62
C VAL A 6 -3.32 -29.94 -11.43
N LEU A 7 -2.80 -31.09 -11.00
CA LEU A 7 -1.80 -31.85 -11.73
C LEU A 7 -2.40 -33.18 -12.18
N ASP A 8 -2.04 -33.66 -13.37
CA ASP A 8 -2.33 -35.03 -13.75
C ASP A 8 -1.42 -36.01 -12.98
N GLN A 9 -1.80 -37.29 -12.98
CA GLN A 9 -1.10 -38.33 -12.20
C GLN A 9 0.37 -38.49 -12.58
N GLU A 10 0.74 -38.23 -13.84
CA GLU A 10 2.13 -38.34 -14.31
C GLU A 10 2.91 -37.03 -14.15
N GLY A 11 2.26 -35.97 -13.65
CA GLY A 11 2.87 -34.65 -13.47
C GLY A 11 3.30 -34.01 -14.80
N LYS A 12 2.58 -34.27 -15.90
CA LYS A 12 2.87 -33.71 -17.22
C LYS A 12 2.32 -32.29 -17.39
N PHE A 13 1.21 -31.98 -16.73
CA PHE A 13 0.48 -30.72 -16.81
C PHE A 13 0.24 -30.17 -15.43
N VAL A 14 0.36 -28.85 -15.30
CA VAL A 14 0.00 -28.09 -14.11
C VAL A 14 -1.03 -27.04 -14.51
N ILE A 15 -2.28 -27.27 -14.15
CA ILE A 15 -3.44 -26.50 -14.64
C ILE A 15 -3.87 -25.51 -13.57
N SER A 16 -3.88 -24.22 -13.90
CA SER A 16 -4.46 -23.18 -13.04
C SER A 16 -6.00 -23.30 -13.06
N LEU A 17 -6.60 -23.71 -11.94
CA LEU A 17 -8.04 -23.99 -11.84
C LEU A 17 -8.82 -22.84 -11.22
N LEU A 18 -8.32 -22.26 -10.11
CA LEU A 18 -9.02 -21.23 -9.35
C LEU A 18 -8.06 -20.15 -8.89
N SER A 19 -8.49 -18.89 -8.97
CA SER A 19 -7.75 -17.71 -8.53
C SER A 19 -6.44 -17.47 -9.30
N GLY A 20 -6.54 -17.45 -10.64
CA GLY A 20 -5.41 -17.32 -11.57
C GLY A 20 -4.48 -16.13 -11.32
N HIS A 21 -5.00 -14.90 -11.30
CA HIS A 21 -4.20 -13.68 -11.10
C HIS A 21 -3.94 -13.40 -9.61
N LEU A 22 -4.70 -12.49 -8.97
CA LEU A 22 -4.50 -12.09 -7.56
C LEU A 22 -4.38 -13.23 -6.56
N GLY A 23 -5.02 -14.38 -6.82
CA GLY A 23 -4.89 -15.53 -5.92
C GLY A 23 -3.60 -16.32 -6.10
N GLY A 24 -2.87 -16.10 -7.19
CA GLY A 24 -1.54 -16.66 -7.46
C GLY A 24 -1.53 -18.01 -8.17
N ALA A 25 -2.66 -18.52 -8.67
CA ALA A 25 -2.69 -19.86 -9.25
C ALA A 25 -1.93 -19.96 -10.59
N ASN A 26 -1.88 -18.89 -11.38
CA ASN A 26 -1.08 -18.86 -12.62
C ASN A 26 0.41 -18.92 -12.29
N GLU A 27 0.88 -18.06 -11.39
CA GLU A 27 2.28 -18.05 -10.94
C GLU A 27 2.67 -19.39 -10.31
N LEU A 28 1.81 -19.95 -9.46
CA LEU A 28 2.01 -21.26 -8.84
C LEU A 28 2.09 -22.37 -9.89
N ALA A 29 1.25 -22.33 -10.94
CA ALA A 29 1.30 -23.28 -12.03
C ALA A 29 2.66 -23.23 -12.77
N TYR A 30 3.13 -22.03 -13.12
CA TYR A 30 4.44 -21.84 -13.75
C TYR A 30 5.59 -22.29 -12.84
N MET A 31 5.55 -21.95 -11.55
CA MET A 31 6.57 -22.33 -10.57
C MET A 31 6.68 -23.85 -10.43
N ILE A 32 5.55 -24.54 -10.25
CA ILE A 32 5.52 -26.00 -10.11
C ILE A 32 5.98 -26.64 -11.42
N ALA A 33 5.45 -26.19 -12.56
CA ALA A 33 5.80 -26.74 -13.86
C ALA A 33 7.31 -26.63 -14.13
N GLY A 34 7.93 -25.48 -13.83
CA GLY A 34 9.36 -25.27 -13.93
C GLY A 34 10.19 -26.19 -13.02
N LYS A 35 9.69 -26.51 -11.81
CA LYS A 35 10.39 -27.39 -10.86
C LYS A 35 10.34 -28.87 -11.23
N ILE A 36 9.27 -29.33 -11.88
CA ILE A 36 9.06 -30.75 -12.20
C ILE A 36 9.24 -31.08 -13.69
N GLY A 37 9.54 -30.08 -14.53
CA GLY A 37 9.65 -30.26 -15.98
C GLY A 37 8.30 -30.51 -16.67
N ALA A 38 7.20 -30.01 -16.10
CA ALA A 38 5.85 -30.13 -16.66
C ALA A 38 5.50 -28.94 -17.56
N THR A 39 4.32 -29.01 -18.18
CA THR A 39 3.72 -27.90 -18.94
C THR A 39 2.68 -27.18 -18.09
N ALA A 40 2.87 -25.88 -17.85
CA ALA A 40 1.84 -25.04 -17.21
C ALA A 40 0.69 -24.78 -18.19
N VAL A 41 -0.56 -24.91 -17.73
CA VAL A 41 -1.78 -24.63 -18.50
C VAL A 41 -2.53 -23.48 -17.82
N VAL A 42 -2.43 -22.30 -18.41
CA VAL A 42 -3.07 -21.06 -17.96
C VAL A 42 -4.04 -20.59 -19.06
N THR A 43 -5.27 -20.25 -18.67
CA THR A 43 -6.37 -19.96 -19.61
C THR A 43 -6.97 -18.58 -19.43
N THR A 44 -6.40 -17.76 -18.55
CA THR A 44 -6.81 -16.36 -18.35
C THR A 44 -6.58 -15.56 -19.63
N ALA A 45 -7.57 -14.73 -19.99
CA ALA A 45 -7.58 -14.01 -21.27
C ALA A 45 -6.34 -13.12 -21.48
N THR A 46 -5.86 -12.46 -20.42
CA THR A 46 -4.67 -11.60 -20.44
C THR A 46 -3.40 -12.41 -20.70
N ASP A 47 -3.21 -13.56 -20.05
CA ASP A 47 -2.07 -14.45 -20.28
C ASP A 47 -2.09 -15.05 -21.70
N CYS A 48 -3.25 -15.51 -22.18
CA CYS A 48 -3.37 -16.05 -23.53
C CYS A 48 -3.10 -14.99 -24.61
N ALA A 49 -3.45 -13.72 -24.35
CA ALA A 49 -3.22 -12.60 -25.26
C ALA A 49 -1.83 -11.96 -25.12
N GLY A 50 -1.02 -12.36 -24.12
CA GLY A 50 0.29 -11.77 -23.85
C GLY A 50 0.23 -10.31 -23.40
N VAL A 51 -0.91 -9.86 -22.88
CA VAL A 51 -1.10 -8.48 -22.37
C VAL A 51 -0.95 -8.44 -20.85
N PRO A 52 -0.41 -7.35 -20.28
CA PRO A 52 -0.27 -7.22 -18.85
C PRO A 52 -1.64 -7.19 -18.14
N SER A 53 -1.67 -7.67 -16.90
CA SER A 53 -2.82 -7.56 -16.00
C SER A 53 -2.51 -6.49 -14.94
N ILE A 54 -3.44 -5.55 -14.74
CA ILE A 54 -3.23 -4.43 -13.79
C ILE A 54 -3.13 -4.91 -12.34
N ASP A 55 -3.84 -5.98 -12.02
CA ASP A 55 -3.87 -6.56 -10.68
C ASP A 55 -2.57 -7.30 -10.35
N MET A 56 -1.99 -8.01 -11.33
CA MET A 56 -0.63 -8.55 -11.20
C MET A 56 0.41 -7.43 -11.10
N LEU A 57 0.28 -6.35 -11.86
CA LEU A 57 1.16 -5.18 -11.77
C LEU A 57 1.08 -4.51 -10.40
N ALA A 58 -0.13 -4.33 -9.86
CA ALA A 58 -0.33 -3.80 -8.52
C ALA A 58 0.33 -4.68 -7.45
N GLN A 59 0.13 -6.00 -7.53
CA GLN A 59 0.76 -6.95 -6.61
C GLN A 59 2.30 -6.91 -6.69
N LYS A 60 2.86 -6.94 -7.90
CA LYS A 60 4.33 -6.87 -8.14
C LYS A 60 4.95 -5.63 -7.50
N HIS A 61 4.23 -4.51 -7.50
CA HIS A 61 4.70 -3.23 -6.94
C HIS A 61 4.23 -2.98 -5.49
N GLY A 62 3.59 -3.96 -4.84
CA GLY A 62 3.11 -3.83 -3.47
C GLY A 62 2.01 -2.78 -3.29
N LEU A 63 1.25 -2.48 -4.34
CA LEU A 63 0.16 -1.51 -4.34
C LEU A 63 -1.15 -2.14 -3.87
N VAL A 64 -1.90 -1.42 -3.05
CA VAL A 64 -3.24 -1.83 -2.62
C VAL A 64 -4.26 -1.40 -3.66
N ILE A 65 -5.08 -2.34 -4.13
CA ILE A 65 -6.18 -2.07 -5.05
C ILE A 65 -7.36 -1.49 -4.26
N GLY A 66 -7.79 -0.27 -4.60
CA GLY A 66 -8.91 0.40 -3.95
C GLY A 66 -10.25 -0.27 -4.22
N GLU A 67 -10.61 -0.38 -5.50
CA GLU A 67 -11.87 -0.99 -5.94
C GLU A 67 -11.61 -2.17 -6.89
N ILE A 68 -11.72 -3.39 -6.36
CA ILE A 68 -11.44 -4.64 -7.11
C ILE A 68 -12.30 -4.76 -8.38
N ASP A 69 -13.55 -4.30 -8.35
CA ASP A 69 -14.44 -4.40 -9.52
C ASP A 69 -13.94 -3.60 -10.73
N ARG A 70 -13.13 -2.56 -10.50
CA ARG A 70 -12.57 -1.70 -11.56
C ARG A 70 -11.41 -2.36 -12.31
N ILE A 71 -10.80 -3.41 -11.76
CA ILE A 71 -9.73 -4.20 -12.43
C ILE A 71 -10.21 -4.66 -13.80
N LYS A 72 -11.46 -5.12 -13.90
CA LYS A 72 -12.04 -5.63 -15.14
C LYS A 72 -12.06 -4.58 -16.22
N HIS A 73 -12.37 -3.32 -15.88
CA HIS A 73 -12.41 -2.23 -16.85
C HIS A 73 -11.03 -1.94 -17.45
N VAL A 74 -10.00 -1.91 -16.60
CA VAL A 74 -8.62 -1.72 -17.06
C VAL A 74 -8.16 -2.91 -17.91
N ASN A 75 -8.31 -4.13 -17.42
CA ASN A 75 -7.89 -5.33 -18.16
C ASN A 75 -8.64 -5.47 -19.50
N SER A 76 -9.92 -5.11 -19.57
CA SER A 76 -10.66 -5.09 -20.84
C SER A 76 -10.13 -4.03 -21.81
N ALA A 77 -9.76 -2.83 -21.34
CA ALA A 77 -9.16 -1.82 -22.19
C ALA A 77 -7.82 -2.30 -22.79
N LEU A 78 -7.00 -2.97 -21.99
CA LEU A 78 -5.73 -3.56 -22.42
C LEU A 78 -5.94 -4.68 -23.45
N LEU A 79 -6.91 -5.56 -23.24
CA LEU A 79 -7.29 -6.61 -24.20
C LEU A 79 -7.80 -6.05 -25.54
N ASP A 80 -8.46 -4.90 -25.52
CA ASP A 80 -8.89 -4.17 -26.71
C ASP A 80 -7.74 -3.44 -27.43
N GLY A 81 -6.50 -3.53 -26.92
CA GLY A 81 -5.35 -2.81 -27.46
C GLY A 81 -5.38 -1.29 -27.22
N LYS A 82 -6.16 -0.83 -26.24
CA LYS A 82 -6.22 0.60 -25.87
C LYS A 82 -5.14 0.89 -24.83
N MET A 83 -4.47 2.02 -25.01
CA MET A 83 -3.55 2.53 -23.99
C MET A 83 -4.33 3.09 -22.79
N VAL A 84 -3.78 2.90 -21.59
CA VAL A 84 -4.36 3.35 -20.33
C VAL A 84 -3.52 4.48 -19.74
N GLY A 85 -4.15 5.60 -19.41
CA GLY A 85 -3.48 6.72 -18.76
C GLY A 85 -3.20 6.42 -17.29
N VAL A 86 -2.00 6.74 -16.82
CA VAL A 86 -1.54 6.50 -15.45
C VAL A 86 -1.09 7.81 -14.82
N TYR A 87 -1.75 8.20 -13.73
CA TYR A 87 -1.23 9.24 -12.83
C TYR A 87 -0.42 8.54 -11.74
N ASP A 88 0.88 8.78 -11.73
CA ASP A 88 1.82 8.22 -10.74
C ASP A 88 2.93 9.24 -10.47
N PRO A 89 2.66 10.27 -9.65
CA PRO A 89 3.57 11.38 -9.43
C PRO A 89 4.84 10.96 -8.70
N GLU A 90 4.84 9.82 -8.02
CA GLU A 90 5.99 9.32 -7.27
C GLU A 90 6.77 8.24 -8.03
N GLY A 91 6.24 7.72 -9.13
CA GLY A 91 6.84 6.66 -9.92
C GLY A 91 6.93 5.37 -9.13
N ASP A 92 5.80 4.97 -8.53
CA ASP A 92 5.60 3.75 -7.75
C ASP A 92 5.37 2.52 -8.63
N MET A 93 4.95 2.72 -9.88
CA MET A 93 4.88 1.70 -10.90
C MET A 93 5.89 1.97 -12.01
N ASP A 94 6.78 1.02 -12.25
CA ASP A 94 7.65 1.06 -13.41
C ASP A 94 6.87 0.66 -14.66
N LEU A 95 6.83 1.57 -15.63
CA LEU A 95 6.11 1.40 -16.88
C LEU A 95 7.05 1.09 -18.05
N SER A 96 8.36 1.02 -17.84
CA SER A 96 9.36 0.87 -18.92
C SER A 96 9.13 -0.38 -19.78
N ASP A 97 8.85 -1.52 -19.16
CA ASP A 97 8.58 -2.79 -19.86
C ASP A 97 7.17 -2.90 -20.44
N ILE A 98 6.29 -1.93 -20.16
CA ILE A 98 4.85 -1.96 -20.51
C ILE A 98 4.37 -0.64 -21.14
N SER A 99 5.30 0.12 -21.74
CA SER A 99 5.00 1.44 -22.34
C SER A 99 4.05 1.36 -23.54
N ASP A 100 3.92 0.19 -24.16
CA ASP A 100 2.97 -0.04 -25.25
C ASP A 100 1.51 -0.07 -24.75
N TYR A 101 1.32 -0.27 -23.44
CA TYR A 101 0.00 -0.42 -22.80
C TYR A 101 -0.38 0.78 -21.94
N PHE A 102 0.61 1.50 -21.41
CA PHE A 102 0.39 2.58 -20.45
C PHE A 102 1.18 3.83 -20.83
N TYR A 103 0.59 4.99 -20.54
CA TYR A 103 1.27 6.29 -20.66
C TYR A 103 1.03 7.13 -19.41
N ARG A 104 1.99 7.99 -19.05
CA ARG A 104 1.86 8.87 -17.88
C ARG A 104 1.07 10.12 -18.23
N VAL A 105 0.22 10.54 -17.29
CA VAL A 105 -0.40 11.87 -17.24
C VAL A 105 0.21 12.69 -16.12
N GLU A 106 0.28 14.01 -16.28
CA GLU A 106 0.91 14.90 -15.30
C GLU A 106 -0.03 15.25 -14.15
N ASN A 107 -1.34 15.28 -14.42
CA ASN A 107 -2.37 15.64 -13.46
C ASN A 107 -3.43 14.55 -13.33
N ALA A 108 -3.79 14.19 -12.09
CA ALA A 108 -4.86 13.23 -11.81
C ALA A 108 -6.19 13.60 -12.50
N ARG A 109 -6.48 14.90 -12.65
CA ARG A 109 -7.71 15.38 -13.31
C ARG A 109 -7.80 14.98 -14.78
N GLU A 110 -6.68 14.80 -15.47
CA GLU A 110 -6.69 14.33 -16.86
C GLU A 110 -7.31 12.94 -16.98
N LEU A 111 -7.20 12.10 -15.94
CA LEU A 111 -7.83 10.78 -15.92
C LEU A 111 -9.37 10.85 -15.97
N ALA A 112 -9.97 11.97 -15.55
CA ALA A 112 -11.42 12.11 -15.52
C ALA A 112 -12.04 12.15 -16.94
N ASP A 113 -11.28 12.62 -17.92
CA ASP A 113 -11.70 12.70 -19.33
C ASP A 113 -11.39 11.41 -20.10
N LEU A 114 -10.66 10.47 -19.48
CA LEU A 114 -10.30 9.21 -20.10
C LEU A 114 -11.39 8.15 -19.90
N ARG A 115 -11.54 7.28 -20.90
CA ARG A 115 -12.42 6.11 -20.80
C ARG A 115 -11.94 5.10 -19.75
N CYS A 116 -10.64 5.08 -19.48
CA CYS A 116 -10.01 4.20 -18.51
C CYS A 116 -8.71 4.86 -18.02
N GLY A 117 -8.49 4.82 -16.72
CA GLY A 117 -7.27 5.36 -16.12
C GLY A 117 -6.86 4.61 -14.86
N VAL A 118 -5.62 4.79 -14.45
CA VAL A 118 -5.08 4.29 -13.18
C VAL A 118 -4.50 5.46 -12.41
N CYS A 119 -4.92 5.64 -11.16
CA CYS A 119 -4.36 6.63 -10.25
C CYS A 119 -3.57 5.93 -9.15
N ILE A 120 -2.28 6.21 -9.06
CA ILE A 120 -1.36 5.66 -8.06
C ILE A 120 -0.90 6.81 -7.17
N ASP A 121 -1.52 6.96 -6.00
CA ASP A 121 -1.15 8.03 -5.05
C ASP A 121 -1.65 7.66 -3.66
N TRP A 122 -0.99 8.16 -2.62
CA TRP A 122 -1.48 8.08 -1.24
C TRP A 122 -2.50 9.16 -0.93
N ARG A 123 -2.62 10.19 -1.78
CA ARG A 123 -3.64 11.23 -1.66
C ARG A 123 -4.98 10.72 -2.14
N VAL A 124 -6.04 11.19 -1.49
CA VAL A 124 -7.42 10.96 -1.93
C VAL A 124 -7.72 11.88 -3.10
N HIS A 125 -8.07 11.28 -4.23
CA HIS A 125 -8.53 12.00 -5.42
C HIS A 125 -10.02 11.71 -5.67
N ASP A 126 -10.76 12.77 -5.96
CA ASP A 126 -12.14 12.69 -6.46
C ASP A 126 -12.10 12.45 -7.98
N LEU A 127 -12.27 11.18 -8.37
CA LEU A 127 -12.10 10.68 -9.73
C LEU A 127 -13.28 9.77 -10.09
N PRO A 128 -13.69 9.73 -11.36
CA PRO A 128 -14.84 8.97 -11.80
C PRO A 128 -14.64 7.45 -11.65
N GLU A 129 -15.72 6.70 -11.84
CA GLU A 129 -15.71 5.24 -11.73
C GLU A 129 -14.82 4.54 -12.76
N SER A 130 -14.49 5.21 -13.86
CA SER A 130 -13.59 4.72 -14.91
C SER A 130 -12.12 4.66 -14.48
N VAL A 131 -11.76 5.23 -13.34
CA VAL A 131 -10.37 5.27 -12.85
C VAL A 131 -10.17 4.25 -11.75
N LEU A 132 -9.27 3.29 -11.96
CA LEU A 132 -8.83 2.39 -10.90
C LEU A 132 -7.86 3.13 -9.97
N LYS A 133 -8.13 3.11 -8.66
CA LYS A 133 -7.22 3.68 -7.65
C LYS A 133 -6.32 2.59 -7.07
N LEU A 134 -5.03 2.84 -7.07
CA LEU A 134 -4.00 2.02 -6.46
C LEU A 134 -3.27 2.84 -5.40
N TYR A 135 -3.02 2.24 -4.24
CA TYR A 135 -2.47 2.94 -3.09
C TYR A 135 -1.10 2.35 -2.72
N PRO A 136 -0.02 3.15 -2.78
CA PRO A 136 1.28 2.71 -2.30
C PRO A 136 1.30 2.63 -0.77
N LYS A 137 1.84 1.55 -0.19
CA LYS A 137 2.00 1.38 1.27
C LYS A 137 3.20 2.17 1.83
N CYS A 138 3.21 3.48 1.58
CA CYS A 138 4.36 4.35 1.83
C CYS A 138 4.23 5.23 3.08
N LEU A 139 3.16 5.08 3.86
CA LEU A 139 2.92 5.87 5.07
C LEU A 139 3.12 5.04 6.32
N ARG A 140 3.72 5.65 7.35
CA ARG A 140 3.95 5.05 8.67
C ARG A 140 3.15 5.83 9.70
N LEU A 141 2.29 5.12 10.41
CA LEU A 141 1.39 5.69 11.39
C LEU A 141 1.98 5.53 12.80
N GLY A 142 2.30 6.64 13.46
CA GLY A 142 2.62 6.61 14.89
C GLY A 142 1.38 6.86 15.73
N VAL A 143 1.14 6.03 16.75
CA VAL A 143 -0.04 6.14 17.63
C VAL A 143 0.39 6.13 19.09
N GLY A 144 -0.22 7.01 19.88
CA GLY A 144 -0.15 6.97 21.34
C GLY A 144 -1.57 7.02 21.93
N CYS A 145 -1.79 6.35 23.06
CA CYS A 145 -3.08 6.41 23.74
C CYS A 145 -2.95 6.32 25.26
N ARG A 146 -3.99 6.75 25.98
CA ARG A 146 -4.15 6.44 27.41
C ARG A 146 -4.41 4.94 27.58
N ARG A 147 -4.20 4.44 28.80
CA ARG A 147 -4.44 3.03 29.15
C ARG A 147 -5.92 2.67 28.96
N GLY A 148 -6.18 1.51 28.35
CA GLY A 148 -7.53 0.94 28.22
C GLY A 148 -8.44 1.68 27.23
N VAL A 149 -7.87 2.37 26.23
CA VAL A 149 -8.66 2.97 25.15
C VAL A 149 -9.12 1.87 24.17
N PRO A 150 -10.42 1.78 23.82
CA PRO A 150 -10.91 0.81 22.84
C PRO A 150 -10.39 1.07 21.43
N ALA A 151 -10.27 0.00 20.62
CA ALA A 151 -9.83 0.07 19.23
C ALA A 151 -10.70 1.02 18.37
N GLU A 152 -11.99 1.10 18.67
CA GLU A 152 -12.95 1.95 17.96
C GLU A 152 -12.66 3.44 18.13
N GLU A 153 -12.16 3.86 19.30
CA GLU A 153 -11.80 5.27 19.52
C GLU A 153 -10.50 5.64 18.81
N ILE A 154 -9.55 4.69 18.73
CA ILE A 154 -8.32 4.83 17.95
C ILE A 154 -8.68 4.94 16.47
N TYR A 155 -9.52 4.03 15.97
CA TYR A 155 -10.02 4.04 14.60
C TYR A 155 -10.73 5.35 14.25
N ALA A 156 -11.63 5.82 15.12
CA ALA A 156 -12.39 7.05 14.89
C ALA A 156 -11.50 8.29 14.73
N LEU A 157 -10.48 8.44 15.59
CA LEU A 157 -9.52 9.54 15.42
C LEU A 157 -8.75 9.42 14.11
N ILE A 158 -8.23 8.23 13.80
CA ILE A 158 -7.37 8.03 12.63
C ILE A 158 -8.15 8.31 11.34
N VAL A 159 -9.34 7.72 11.18
CA VAL A 159 -10.15 7.92 9.97
C VAL A 159 -10.52 9.40 9.80
N ALA A 160 -10.93 10.09 10.87
CA ALA A 160 -11.27 11.50 10.80
C ALA A 160 -10.05 12.35 10.37
N VAL A 161 -8.90 12.14 10.99
CA VAL A 161 -7.67 12.89 10.68
C VAL A 161 -7.19 12.62 9.25
N LEU A 162 -7.21 11.36 8.79
CA LEU A 162 -6.82 11.02 7.43
C LEU A 162 -7.76 11.68 6.40
N ALA A 163 -9.07 11.66 6.65
CA ALA A 163 -10.04 12.32 5.79
C ALA A 163 -9.82 13.83 5.71
N ASP A 164 -9.60 14.49 6.85
CA ASP A 164 -9.34 15.94 6.92
C ASP A 164 -8.07 16.36 6.17
N HIS A 165 -7.09 15.47 6.06
CA HIS A 165 -5.83 15.71 5.35
C HIS A 165 -5.81 15.13 3.93
N GLY A 166 -6.91 14.54 3.45
CA GLY A 166 -6.98 13.92 2.12
C GLY A 166 -6.00 12.76 1.94
N VAL A 167 -5.78 11.95 2.98
CA VAL A 167 -4.89 10.79 2.97
C VAL A 167 -5.68 9.50 2.88
N ALA A 168 -5.30 8.62 1.96
CA ALA A 168 -5.89 7.30 1.83
C ALA A 168 -5.35 6.35 2.91
N GLY A 169 -6.24 5.77 3.73
CA GLY A 169 -5.85 4.82 4.77
C GLY A 169 -5.16 3.57 4.23
N GLN A 170 -5.46 3.17 2.99
CA GLN A 170 -4.83 2.05 2.29
C GLN A 170 -3.32 2.25 2.07
N SER A 171 -2.85 3.50 2.11
CA SER A 171 -1.43 3.82 1.99
C SER A 171 -0.64 3.69 3.29
N ILE A 172 -1.30 3.41 4.42
CA ILE A 172 -0.63 3.08 5.67
C ILE A 172 -0.05 1.68 5.54
N GLY A 173 1.28 1.59 5.51
CA GLY A 173 1.98 0.32 5.41
C GLY A 173 2.23 -0.36 6.76
N SER A 174 2.31 0.43 7.84
CA SER A 174 2.54 -0.08 9.19
C SER A 174 2.26 0.97 10.26
N MET A 175 2.20 0.50 11.50
CA MET A 175 1.93 1.30 12.69
C MET A 175 3.11 1.20 13.68
N SER A 176 3.29 2.22 14.51
CA SER A 176 4.28 2.20 15.58
C SER A 176 3.86 2.96 16.84
N SER A 177 4.50 2.61 17.95
CA SER A 177 4.30 3.20 19.28
C SER A 177 5.53 2.99 20.18
N ILE A 178 5.45 3.41 21.44
CA ILE A 178 6.46 3.12 22.47
C ILE A 178 6.24 1.75 23.12
N ASP A 179 7.31 1.05 23.47
CA ASP A 179 7.29 -0.27 24.12
C ASP A 179 6.47 -0.37 25.40
N ALA A 180 6.39 0.71 26.19
CA ALA A 180 5.52 0.85 27.36
C ALA A 180 4.01 0.71 27.04
N LYS A 181 3.66 0.64 25.75
CA LYS A 181 2.30 0.45 25.21
C LYS A 181 2.11 -0.89 24.51
N SER A 182 3.08 -1.80 24.58
CA SER A 182 3.00 -3.12 23.95
C SER A 182 1.87 -4.01 24.47
N ASP A 183 1.36 -3.73 25.68
CA ASP A 183 0.25 -4.44 26.31
C ASP A 183 -1.11 -3.72 26.19
N GLU A 184 -1.20 -2.65 25.40
CA GLU A 184 -2.47 -1.93 25.19
C GLU A 184 -3.37 -2.68 24.20
N VAL A 185 -4.35 -3.41 24.73
CA VAL A 185 -5.27 -4.27 23.97
C VAL A 185 -5.92 -3.53 22.80
N GLY A 186 -6.46 -2.32 23.01
CA GLY A 186 -7.14 -1.59 21.93
C GLY A 186 -6.20 -1.15 20.80
N MET A 187 -4.90 -0.97 21.09
CA MET A 187 -3.91 -0.62 20.08
C MET A 187 -3.54 -1.82 19.21
N VAL A 188 -3.32 -2.97 19.85
CA VAL A 188 -3.05 -4.25 19.16
C VAL A 188 -4.25 -4.66 18.33
N GLU A 189 -5.45 -4.61 18.91
CA GLU A 189 -6.70 -4.94 18.23
C GLU A 189 -6.97 -4.01 17.03
N PHE A 190 -6.69 -2.72 17.15
CA PHE A 190 -6.77 -1.80 16.01
C PHE A 190 -5.81 -2.23 14.88
N ALA A 191 -4.54 -2.52 15.21
CA ALA A 191 -3.55 -2.94 14.22
C ALA A 191 -3.94 -4.25 13.53
N GLU A 192 -4.41 -5.24 14.27
CA GLU A 192 -4.91 -6.51 13.74
C GLU A 192 -6.11 -6.31 12.80
N ARG A 193 -7.11 -5.53 13.22
CA ARG A 193 -8.30 -5.23 12.40
C ARG A 193 -7.94 -4.55 11.08
N MET A 194 -6.90 -3.71 11.07
CA MET A 194 -6.42 -3.00 9.89
C MET A 194 -5.38 -3.81 9.08
N GLY A 195 -4.98 -4.99 9.55
CA GLY A 195 -3.93 -5.80 8.90
C GLY A 195 -2.56 -5.12 8.89
N LEU A 196 -2.28 -4.27 9.90
CA LEU A 196 -1.04 -3.51 10.01
C LEU A 196 -0.05 -4.20 10.95
N GLU A 197 1.20 -4.29 10.53
CA GLU A 197 2.30 -4.61 11.44
C GLU A 197 2.48 -3.45 12.42
N ILE A 198 2.54 -3.77 13.72
CA ILE A 198 2.82 -2.80 14.79
C ILE A 198 4.25 -2.98 15.31
N LYS A 199 5.03 -1.89 15.27
CA LYS A 199 6.40 -1.85 15.83
C LYS A 199 6.44 -1.00 17.10
N PHE A 200 7.10 -1.52 18.12
CA PHE A 200 7.30 -0.81 19.37
C PHE A 200 8.77 -0.39 19.50
N PHE A 201 9.00 0.87 19.87
CA PHE A 201 10.32 1.43 20.09
C PHE A 201 10.54 1.76 21.56
N SER A 202 11.76 1.58 22.05
CA SER A 202 12.15 2.02 23.39
C SER A 202 12.20 3.54 23.49
N ALA A 203 12.10 4.07 24.72
CA ALA A 203 12.27 5.51 24.97
C ALA A 203 13.59 6.04 24.39
N ASP A 204 14.70 5.32 24.61
CA ASP A 204 16.03 5.68 24.12
C ASP A 204 16.11 5.77 22.58
N GLU A 205 15.33 4.96 21.86
CA GLU A 205 15.27 5.00 20.39
C GLU A 205 14.50 6.21 19.88
N LEU A 206 13.46 6.62 20.60
CA LEU A 206 12.62 7.76 20.27
C LEU A 206 13.30 9.08 20.62
N ASP A 207 13.98 9.16 21.77
CA ASP A 207 14.73 10.34 22.21
C ASP A 207 15.85 10.71 21.23
N LYS A 208 16.46 9.72 20.57
CA LYS A 208 17.49 9.94 19.54
C LYS A 208 16.95 10.68 18.32
N ILE A 209 15.67 10.52 17.99
CA ILE A 209 15.03 11.23 16.88
C ILE A 209 14.81 12.71 17.24
N GLU A 210 14.45 13.00 18.48
CA GLU A 210 14.34 14.37 18.98
C GLU A 210 15.70 15.09 18.96
N GLY A 211 16.78 14.38 19.31
CA GLY A 211 18.16 14.90 19.32
C GLY A 211 18.78 15.19 17.95
N THR A 212 18.19 14.70 16.86
CA THR A 212 18.71 14.90 15.48
C THR A 212 18.18 16.14 14.77
N ILE A 213 17.34 16.95 15.42
CA ILE A 213 16.80 18.18 14.84
C ILE A 213 17.84 19.30 14.95
N PRO A 214 18.39 19.85 13.84
CA PRO A 214 19.35 20.95 13.91
C PRO A 214 18.71 22.21 14.51
N SER A 215 19.44 22.91 15.37
CA SER A 215 18.99 24.06 16.17
C SER A 215 18.34 25.22 15.38
N GLY A 216 18.55 25.31 14.06
CA GLY A 216 17.91 26.30 13.18
C GLY A 216 16.52 25.91 12.63
N VAL A 217 16.18 24.62 12.65
CA VAL A 217 14.89 24.07 12.19
C VAL A 217 13.87 23.97 13.35
N VAL A 218 14.36 24.10 14.58
CA VAL A 218 13.59 24.02 15.83
C VAL A 218 12.46 25.05 15.90
N MET A 219 12.57 26.22 15.26
CA MET A 219 11.49 27.22 15.31
C MET A 219 10.21 26.79 14.57
N LYS A 220 10.29 25.92 13.55
CA LYS A 220 9.09 25.42 12.84
C LYS A 220 8.51 24.15 13.48
N TYR A 221 9.34 23.44 14.26
CA TYR A 221 9.04 22.18 14.94
C TYR A 221 9.22 22.28 16.46
N MET A 222 8.85 23.41 17.06
CA MET A 222 8.72 23.53 18.52
C MET A 222 7.54 22.66 18.97
N GLY A 223 7.75 21.35 19.05
CA GLY A 223 6.69 20.38 19.27
C GLY A 223 7.07 18.91 19.10
N VAL A 224 8.28 18.57 18.62
CA VAL A 224 8.77 17.19 18.68
C VAL A 224 9.05 16.85 20.15
N GLY A 225 7.97 16.44 20.82
CA GLY A 225 7.89 16.06 22.22
C GLY A 225 6.74 15.06 22.41
N SER A 226 6.37 14.36 21.33
CA SER A 226 5.29 13.39 21.35
C SER A 226 5.75 12.07 20.78
N VAL A 227 5.58 11.04 21.60
CA VAL A 227 5.90 9.64 21.30
C VAL A 227 5.37 9.20 19.92
N CYS A 228 4.18 9.64 19.51
CA CYS A 228 3.59 9.25 18.23
C CYS A 228 4.35 9.82 17.02
N GLU A 229 4.84 11.07 17.08
CA GLU A 229 5.62 11.65 15.99
C GLU A 229 6.99 10.97 15.88
N ALA A 230 7.68 10.81 17.00
CA ALA A 230 8.97 10.12 17.04
C ALA A 230 8.86 8.69 16.52
N ALA A 231 7.82 7.95 16.90
CA ALA A 231 7.58 6.59 16.43
C ALA A 231 7.33 6.54 14.91
N ALA A 232 6.47 7.42 14.38
CA ALA A 232 6.19 7.52 12.96
C ALA A 232 7.46 7.81 12.14
N MET A 233 8.21 8.84 12.56
CA MET A 233 9.47 9.27 11.93
C MET A 233 10.53 8.16 11.97
N LYS A 234 10.71 7.54 13.14
CA LYS A 234 11.64 6.42 13.32
C LYS A 234 11.32 5.27 12.37
N GLN A 235 10.05 4.89 12.27
CA GLN A 235 9.62 3.80 11.41
C GLN A 235 9.73 4.14 9.92
N ALA A 236 9.52 5.40 9.54
CA ALA A 236 9.63 5.88 8.16
C ALA A 236 11.06 6.21 7.74
N GLY A 237 12.02 6.22 8.67
CA GLY A 237 13.38 6.65 8.39
C GLY A 237 13.50 8.12 7.96
N THR A 238 12.49 8.96 8.23
CA THR A 238 12.46 10.38 7.83
C THR A 238 12.15 11.28 9.02
N MET A 239 12.49 12.56 8.90
CA MET A 239 12.04 13.62 9.82
C MET A 239 10.80 14.36 9.30
N ASP A 240 10.35 14.06 8.08
CA ASP A 240 9.23 14.74 7.44
C ASP A 240 7.90 14.07 7.79
N LEU A 241 7.03 14.83 8.47
CA LEU A 241 5.66 14.43 8.79
C LEU A 241 4.70 14.93 7.70
N ILE A 242 3.88 14.02 7.18
CA ILE A 242 2.73 14.36 6.33
C ILE A 242 1.60 14.91 7.18
N ILE A 243 1.38 14.28 8.35
CA ILE A 243 0.41 14.72 9.34
C ILE A 243 1.16 14.86 10.67
N PRO A 244 1.36 16.09 11.17
CA PRO A 244 1.91 16.31 12.51
C PRO A 244 0.91 15.83 13.57
N LYS A 245 1.32 15.81 14.84
CA LYS A 245 0.51 15.32 15.95
C LYS A 245 -0.92 15.87 15.93
N ASN A 246 -1.86 14.97 15.70
CA ASN A 246 -3.28 15.18 15.92
C ASN A 246 -3.72 14.41 17.17
N LYS A 247 -4.77 14.89 17.86
CA LYS A 247 -5.19 14.31 19.14
C LYS A 247 -6.70 14.33 19.32
N SER A 248 -7.19 13.29 19.99
CA SER A 248 -8.47 13.28 20.71
C SER A 248 -8.21 13.49 22.21
N ALA A 249 -9.24 13.29 23.04
CA ALA A 249 -9.09 13.33 24.50
C ALA A 249 -8.11 12.26 25.04
N ARG A 250 -8.00 11.10 24.36
CA ARG A 250 -7.25 9.94 24.86
C ARG A 250 -6.28 9.32 23.86
N VAL A 251 -6.29 9.74 22.60
CA VAL A 251 -5.44 9.19 21.53
C VAL A 251 -4.70 10.32 20.84
N THR A 252 -3.46 10.05 20.42
CA THR A 252 -2.64 10.92 19.58
C THR A 252 -2.14 10.12 18.39
N MET A 253 -2.05 10.75 17.22
CA MET A 253 -1.49 10.13 16.04
C MET A 253 -0.63 11.10 15.24
N ALA A 254 0.29 10.56 14.45
CA ALA A 254 1.06 11.28 13.45
C ALA A 254 1.34 10.35 12.25
N VAL A 255 1.58 10.92 11.07
CA VAL A 255 1.92 10.16 9.86
C VAL A 255 3.19 10.70 9.25
N ALA A 256 4.17 9.82 9.05
CA ALA A 256 5.37 10.08 8.29
C ALA A 256 5.33 9.32 6.96
N LYS A 257 6.04 9.82 5.96
CA LYS A 257 6.18 9.15 4.67
C LYS A 257 7.55 8.48 4.58
N ASP A 258 7.56 7.21 4.21
CA ASP A 258 8.77 6.41 4.10
C ASP A 258 9.77 6.98 3.08
N LEU A 259 11.06 7.01 3.43
CA LEU A 259 12.14 7.18 2.47
C LEU A 259 12.30 5.87 1.70
N ARG A 260 11.43 5.65 0.71
CA ARG A 260 11.57 4.52 -0.19
C ARG A 260 12.90 4.63 -0.94
N ILE A 261 13.88 3.79 -0.59
CA ILE A 261 15.02 3.52 -1.46
C ILE A 261 14.44 2.73 -2.64
N LYS A 262 14.21 3.42 -3.76
CA LYS A 262 13.78 2.75 -5.00
C LYS A 262 14.79 1.67 -5.36
N GLY A 263 14.39 0.39 -5.29
CA GLY A 263 15.20 -0.73 -5.78
C GLY A 263 15.54 -1.86 -4.79
N VAL A 264 15.00 -1.90 -3.57
CA VAL A 264 15.15 -3.09 -2.71
C VAL A 264 13.77 -3.64 -2.38
N LEU A 265 13.32 -4.59 -3.21
CA LEU A 265 12.40 -5.62 -2.73
C LEU A 265 13.16 -6.34 -1.60
N GLU A 266 12.71 -6.17 -0.36
CA GLU A 266 13.18 -7.02 0.73
C GLU A 266 12.83 -8.47 0.36
N SER A 267 13.88 -9.28 0.29
CA SER A 267 13.93 -10.69 -0.10
C SER A 267 13.17 -11.61 0.84
#